data_AF-A0A971FHS3-F1
#
_entry.id   AF-A0A971FHS3-F1
#
_cell.length_a   1.000
_cell.length_b   1.000
_cell.length_c   1.000
_cell.angle_alpha   90.00
_cell.angle_beta   90.00
_cell.angle_gamma   90.00
#
_symmetry.space_group_name_H-M   'P 1'
#
loop_
_entity.id
_entity.type
_entity.pdbx_description
1 polymer ?
#
loop_
_entity_poly.entity_id
_entity_poly.type
_entity_poly.pdbx_seq_one_letter_code
_entity_poly.pdbx_strand_id
1 'polypeptide(L)'
;MKPVQFLTLAEVLEIHQDQIARYGGHPGTRDLNLLKSALAMPMATFGEHFLHTDLYEMAAAYLFHLVKNHPFIDGNKRVGAVAAIVFLTLNGCGFSAPPGLLHDFVTALARGEHTKAETAVFLREHSART
;
A
#
# COMPACT_ATOMS: atom_id res chain seq x y z
N MET A 1 8.38 -1.70 -22.47
CA MET A 1 8.14 -1.92 -21.02
C MET A 1 6.68 -2.33 -20.86
N LYS A 2 6.39 -3.31 -19.99
CA LYS A 2 5.00 -3.65 -19.66
C LYS A 2 4.37 -2.45 -18.92
N PRO A 3 3.11 -2.08 -19.21
CA PRO A 3 2.44 -1.02 -18.45
C PRO A 3 2.36 -1.39 -16.96
N VAL A 4 2.39 -0.37 -16.10
CA VAL A 4 2.23 -0.55 -14.66
C VAL A 4 0.84 -1.12 -14.38
N GLN A 5 0.79 -2.19 -13.61
CA GLN A 5 -0.45 -2.84 -13.17
C GLN A 5 -0.83 -2.30 -11.79
N PHE A 6 -1.89 -1.50 -11.74
CA PHE A 6 -2.43 -0.93 -10.50
C PHE A 6 -3.52 -1.82 -9.90
N LEU A 7 -3.66 -1.77 -8.58
CA LEU A 7 -4.73 -2.46 -7.87
C LEU A 7 -6.08 -1.78 -8.12
N THR A 8 -7.08 -2.60 -8.42
CA THR A 8 -8.48 -2.21 -8.51
C THR A 8 -9.11 -2.10 -7.12
N LEU A 9 -10.25 -1.41 -7.05
CA LEU A 9 -11.03 -1.35 -5.82
C LEU A 9 -11.45 -2.73 -5.33
N ALA A 10 -11.85 -3.62 -6.25
CA ALA A 10 -12.28 -4.97 -5.90
C ALA A 10 -11.14 -5.77 -5.26
N GLU A 11 -9.94 -5.75 -5.84
CA GLU A 11 -8.78 -6.44 -5.28
C GLU A 11 -8.40 -5.91 -3.89
N VAL A 12 -8.51 -4.59 -3.64
CA VAL A 12 -8.23 -4.05 -2.30
C VAL A 12 -9.31 -4.42 -1.28
N LEU A 13 -10.57 -4.53 -1.71
CA LEU A 13 -11.64 -5.06 -0.86
C LEU A 13 -11.44 -6.55 -0.55
N GLU A 14 -10.97 -7.34 -1.51
CA GLU A 14 -10.61 -8.75 -1.30
C GLU A 14 -9.42 -8.89 -0.35
N ILE A 15 -8.38 -8.05 -0.51
CA ILE A 15 -7.28 -7.98 0.44
C ILE A 15 -7.83 -7.68 1.85
N HIS A 16 -8.74 -6.70 2.00
CA HIS A 16 -9.33 -6.40 3.30
C HIS A 16 -10.07 -7.59 3.90
N GLN A 17 -10.93 -8.24 3.12
CA GLN A 17 -11.67 -9.43 3.56
C GLN A 17 -10.74 -10.55 4.00
N ASP A 18 -9.69 -10.82 3.23
CA ASP A 18 -8.66 -11.82 3.56
C ASP A 18 -7.94 -11.48 4.88
N GLN A 19 -7.54 -10.22 5.06
CA GLN A 19 -6.85 -9.79 6.28
C GLN A 19 -7.73 -9.88 7.53
N ILE A 20 -9.03 -9.58 7.42
CA ILE A 20 -9.98 -9.74 8.53
C ILE A 20 -10.23 -11.22 8.83
N ALA A 21 -10.41 -12.05 7.80
CA ALA A 21 -10.66 -13.48 7.97
C ALA A 21 -9.49 -14.22 8.64
N ARG A 22 -8.24 -13.89 8.28
CA ARG A 22 -7.05 -14.57 8.81
C ARG A 22 -6.64 -14.14 10.21
N TYR A 23 -6.82 -12.87 10.53
CA TYR A 23 -6.18 -12.24 11.68
C TYR A 23 -7.16 -11.51 12.61
N GLY A 24 -8.47 -11.60 12.31
CA GLY A 24 -9.52 -10.93 13.08
C GLY A 24 -9.56 -9.41 12.90
N GLY A 25 -10.55 -8.80 13.54
CA GLY A 25 -10.90 -7.38 13.42
C GLY A 25 -12.32 -7.19 12.92
N HIS A 26 -12.76 -5.95 12.82
CA HIS A 26 -14.11 -5.63 12.37
C HIS A 26 -14.16 -5.47 10.84
N PRO A 27 -15.04 -6.20 10.13
CA PRO A 27 -15.22 -6.01 8.70
C PRO A 27 -15.88 -4.66 8.41
N GLY A 28 -15.80 -4.22 7.16
CA GLY A 28 -16.50 -3.04 6.66
C GLY A 28 -15.59 -1.89 6.25
N THR A 29 -16.05 -1.18 5.22
CA THR A 29 -15.48 0.09 4.77
C THR A 29 -16.11 1.22 5.59
N ARG A 30 -15.27 2.01 6.27
CA ARG A 30 -15.69 3.20 7.02
C ARG A 30 -16.09 4.32 6.07
N ASP A 31 -15.28 4.56 5.05
CA ASP A 31 -15.51 5.60 4.07
C ASP A 31 -14.95 5.19 2.70
N LEU A 32 -15.86 5.00 1.75
CA LEU A 32 -15.52 4.57 0.38
C LEU A 32 -14.80 5.66 -0.41
N ASN A 33 -15.05 6.94 -0.12
CA ASN A 33 -14.36 8.04 -0.79
C ASN A 33 -12.90 8.13 -0.33
N LEU A 34 -12.65 7.92 0.97
CA LEU A 34 -11.29 7.82 1.50
C LEU A 34 -10.53 6.62 0.91
N LEU A 35 -11.22 5.50 0.66
CA LEU A 35 -10.64 4.34 -0.02
C LEU A 35 -10.27 4.69 -1.47
N LYS A 36 -11.23 5.19 -2.24
CA LYS A 36 -11.01 5.59 -3.64
C LYS A 36 -9.90 6.64 -3.76
N SER A 37 -9.87 7.61 -2.85
CA SER A 37 -8.79 8.61 -2.78
C SER A 37 -7.43 7.94 -2.57
N ALA A 38 -7.30 7.01 -1.62
CA ALA A 38 -6.05 6.31 -1.38
C ALA A 38 -5.59 5.49 -2.60
N LEU A 39 -6.52 4.81 -3.30
CA LEU A 39 -6.22 4.02 -4.49
C LEU A 39 -5.86 4.87 -5.72
N ALA A 40 -6.32 6.11 -5.77
CA ALA A 40 -5.99 7.04 -6.86
C ALA A 40 -4.56 7.61 -6.72
N MET A 41 -4.02 7.70 -5.51
CA MET A 41 -2.73 8.35 -5.26
C MET A 41 -1.53 7.77 -6.02
N PRO A 42 -1.36 6.44 -6.13
CA PRO A 42 -0.29 5.84 -6.96
C PRO A 42 -0.38 6.21 -8.44
N MET A 43 -1.59 6.49 -8.93
CA MET A 43 -1.86 6.87 -10.33
C MET A 43 -1.85 8.39 -10.54
N ALA A 44 -1.61 9.19 -9.50
CA ALA A 44 -1.65 10.64 -9.61
C ALA A 44 -0.61 11.16 -10.62
N THR A 45 -1.02 12.08 -11.48
CA THR A 45 -0.18 12.70 -12.51
C THR A 45 -0.06 14.21 -12.29
N PHE A 46 1.04 14.78 -12.78
CA PHE A 46 1.20 16.21 -12.96
C PHE A 46 1.57 16.47 -14.41
N GLY A 47 0.67 17.12 -15.15
CA GLY A 47 0.74 17.15 -16.61
C GLY A 47 0.58 15.74 -17.19
N GLU A 48 1.48 15.35 -18.09
CA GLU A 48 1.45 14.05 -18.77
C GLU A 48 2.32 12.97 -18.08
N HIS A 49 2.87 13.28 -16.90
CA HIS A 49 3.78 12.39 -16.18
C HIS A 49 3.21 11.97 -14.83
N PHE A 50 3.53 10.74 -14.42
CA PHE A 50 3.23 10.28 -13.06
C PHE A 50 3.98 11.13 -12.03
N LEU A 51 3.29 11.48 -10.95
CA LEU A 51 3.88 12.15 -9.80
C LEU A 51 4.87 11.22 -9.06
N HIS A 52 4.60 9.91 -9.10
CA HIS A 52 5.43 8.87 -8.51
C HIS A 52 6.25 8.25 -9.64
N THR A 53 7.57 8.38 -9.57
CA THR A 53 8.47 8.17 -10.70
C THR A 53 8.97 6.73 -10.81
N ASP A 54 8.79 5.92 -9.76
CA ASP A 54 9.09 4.49 -9.77
C ASP A 54 8.03 3.64 -9.03
N LEU A 55 8.18 2.31 -9.13
CA LEU A 55 7.26 1.35 -8.51
C LEU A 55 7.28 1.43 -6.98
N TYR A 56 8.39 1.81 -6.36
CA TYR A 56 8.51 1.87 -4.91
C TYR A 56 7.78 3.10 -4.35
N GLU A 57 7.82 4.22 -5.08
CA GLU A 57 7.02 5.41 -4.77
C GLU A 57 5.52 5.15 -4.95
N MET A 58 5.12 4.44 -6.00
CA MET A 58 3.72 4.02 -6.20
C MET A 58 3.25 3.05 -5.11
N ALA A 59 4.07 2.07 -4.74
CA ALA A 59 3.78 1.15 -3.64
C ALA A 59 3.69 1.88 -2.29
N ALA A 60 4.59 2.83 -2.05
CA ALA A 60 4.57 3.67 -0.86
C ALA A 60 3.31 4.54 -0.79
N ALA A 61 2.81 5.03 -1.94
CA ALA A 61 1.55 5.75 -1.99
C ALA A 61 0.36 4.88 -1.57
N TYR A 62 0.30 3.62 -2.01
CA TYR A 62 -0.72 2.67 -1.51
C TYR A 62 -0.63 2.51 0.00
N LEU A 63 0.55 2.13 0.52
CA LEU A 63 0.73 1.88 1.95
C LEU A 63 0.42 3.13 2.78
N PHE A 64 1.03 4.27 2.44
CA PHE A 64 0.87 5.52 3.19
C PHE A 64 -0.58 5.98 3.25
N HIS A 65 -1.27 6.06 2.10
CA HIS A 65 -2.62 6.61 2.06
C HIS A 65 -3.68 5.64 2.59
N LEU A 66 -3.54 4.33 2.40
CA LEU A 66 -4.45 3.36 3.03
C LEU A 66 -4.31 3.38 4.56
N VAL A 67 -3.08 3.56 5.07
CA VAL A 67 -2.86 3.72 6.51
C VAL A 67 -3.44 5.03 7.01
N LYS A 68 -3.10 6.16 6.38
CA LYS A 68 -3.44 7.50 6.89
C LYS A 68 -4.88 7.94 6.64
N ASN A 69 -5.51 7.49 5.55
CA ASN A 69 -6.91 7.81 5.29
C ASN A 69 -7.84 6.95 6.17
N HIS A 70 -7.36 5.83 6.71
CA HIS A 70 -8.13 4.89 7.52
C HIS A 70 -9.50 4.52 6.88
N PRO A 71 -9.57 4.10 5.60
CA PRO A 71 -10.85 3.90 4.92
C PRO A 71 -11.67 2.72 5.43
N PHE A 72 -11.08 1.78 6.18
CA PHE A 72 -11.77 0.63 6.76
C PHE A 72 -12.06 0.82 8.24
N ILE A 73 -13.06 0.12 8.76
CA ILE A 73 -13.37 0.10 10.20
C ILE A 73 -12.17 -0.44 10.98
N ASP A 74 -11.54 -1.50 10.48
CA ASP A 74 -10.33 -2.08 11.03
C ASP A 74 -9.45 -2.64 9.89
N GLY A 75 -8.18 -2.92 10.18
CA GLY A 75 -7.27 -3.58 9.26
C GLY A 75 -6.46 -2.65 8.35
N ASN A 76 -6.63 -1.33 8.44
CA ASN A 76 -5.96 -0.33 7.58
C ASN A 76 -4.45 -0.54 7.42
N LYS A 77 -3.74 -0.82 8.53
CA LYS A 77 -2.29 -1.14 8.51
C LYS A 77 -1.97 -2.38 7.69
N ARG A 78 -2.73 -3.46 7.90
CA ARG A 78 -2.55 -4.74 7.18
C ARG A 78 -2.86 -4.58 5.70
N VAL A 79 -3.99 -3.94 5.37
CA VAL A 79 -4.39 -3.70 3.98
C VAL A 79 -3.39 -2.82 3.25
N GLY A 80 -2.91 -1.74 3.87
CA GLY A 80 -1.88 -0.88 3.28
C GLY A 80 -0.59 -1.64 2.98
N ALA A 81 -0.13 -2.48 3.91
CA ALA A 81 1.08 -3.28 3.75
C ALA A 81 0.94 -4.31 2.62
N VAL A 82 -0.17 -5.08 2.63
CA VAL A 82 -0.42 -6.11 1.62
C VAL A 82 -0.66 -5.49 0.25
N ALA A 83 -1.39 -4.37 0.15
CA ALA A 83 -1.60 -3.67 -1.12
C ALA A 83 -0.26 -3.24 -1.76
N ALA A 84 0.67 -2.69 -0.96
CA ALA A 84 1.99 -2.32 -1.48
C ALA A 84 2.79 -3.54 -1.97
N ILE A 85 2.79 -4.65 -1.22
CA ILE A 85 3.52 -5.88 -1.61
C ILE A 85 2.90 -6.52 -2.85
N VAL A 86 1.57 -6.63 -2.91
CA VAL A 86 0.87 -7.20 -4.07
C VAL A 86 1.11 -6.33 -5.29
N PHE A 87 1.04 -5.00 -5.17
CA PHE A 87 1.38 -4.09 -6.27
C PHE A 87 2.82 -4.31 -6.78
N LEU A 88 3.81 -4.40 -5.89
CA LEU A 88 5.20 -4.68 -6.28
C LEU A 88 5.29 -6.03 -7.01
N THR A 89 4.65 -7.07 -6.47
CA THR A 89 4.64 -8.42 -7.03
C THR A 89 4.02 -8.45 -8.44
N LEU A 90 2.88 -7.79 -8.63
CA LEU A 90 2.22 -7.65 -9.94
C LEU A 90 3.10 -6.95 -10.97
N ASN A 91 4.06 -6.13 -10.53
CA ASN A 91 4.98 -5.38 -11.37
C ASN A 91 6.40 -5.97 -11.41
N GLY A 92 6.57 -7.23 -10.98
CA GLY A 92 7.83 -7.96 -11.08
C GLY A 92 8.89 -7.55 -10.04
N CYS A 93 8.45 -7.02 -8.90
CA CYS A 93 9.31 -6.73 -7.75
C CYS A 93 8.90 -7.63 -6.57
N GLY A 94 9.79 -8.52 -6.14
CA GLY A 94 9.61 -9.30 -4.93
C GLY A 94 10.03 -8.50 -3.71
N PHE A 95 9.18 -8.47 -2.67
CA PHE A 95 9.49 -7.88 -1.37
C PHE A 95 10.01 -8.95 -0.40
N SER A 96 11.14 -8.69 0.24
CA SER A 96 11.75 -9.56 1.25
C SER A 96 12.42 -8.73 2.33
N ALA A 97 11.84 -8.76 3.53
CA ALA A 97 12.36 -8.13 4.73
C ALA A 97 12.47 -9.16 5.87
N PRO A 98 13.36 -8.94 6.85
CA PRO A 98 13.38 -9.73 8.08
C PRO A 98 12.00 -9.80 8.75
N PRO A 99 11.66 -10.93 9.41
CA PRO A 99 10.42 -11.04 10.16
C PRO A 99 10.24 -9.89 11.15
N GLY A 100 9.02 -9.35 11.24
CA GLY A 100 8.68 -8.23 12.13
C GLY A 100 9.02 -6.84 11.59
N LEU A 101 10.04 -6.69 10.72
CA LEU A 101 10.51 -5.37 10.28
C LEU A 101 9.41 -4.55 9.59
N LEU A 102 8.65 -5.18 8.68
CA LEU A 102 7.51 -4.52 8.02
C LEU A 102 6.41 -4.13 9.02
N HIS A 103 6.15 -4.98 10.01
CA HIS A 103 5.12 -4.71 11.01
C HIS A 103 5.48 -3.48 11.86
N ASP A 104 6.74 -3.40 12.28
CA ASP A 104 7.27 -2.30 13.09
C ASP A 104 7.25 -1.00 12.28
N PHE A 105 7.73 -1.05 11.03
CA PHE A 105 7.71 0.09 10.12
C PHE A 105 6.28 0.62 9.89
N VAL A 106 5.33 -0.26 9.56
CA VAL A 106 3.94 0.15 9.31
C VAL A 106 3.27 0.68 10.58
N THR A 107 3.66 0.19 11.76
CA THR A 107 3.17 0.70 13.04
C THR A 107 3.72 2.10 13.34
N ALA A 108 5.02 2.35 13.12
CA ALA A 108 5.63 3.68 13.23
C ALA A 108 5.04 4.66 12.20
N LEU A 109 4.84 4.21 10.96
CA LEU A 109 4.15 4.97 9.92
C LEU A 109 2.74 5.38 10.37
N ALA A 110 1.95 4.48 10.94
CA ALA A 110 0.62 4.80 11.44
C ALA A 110 0.65 5.89 12.53
N ARG A 111 1.66 5.86 13.42
CA ARG A 111 1.91 6.90 14.44
C ARG A 111 2.37 8.23 13.87
N GLY A 112 2.78 8.28 12.59
CA GLY A 112 3.25 9.50 11.92
C GLY A 112 4.76 9.70 11.99
N GLU A 113 5.49 8.66 12.34
CA GLU A 113 6.95 8.69 12.48
C GLU A 113 7.67 8.47 11.15
N HIS A 114 6.93 8.06 10.11
CA HIS A 114 7.44 7.94 8.75
C HIS A 114 6.59 8.72 7.75
N THR A 115 7.28 9.31 6.80
CA THR A 115 6.73 9.97 5.61
C THR A 115 6.52 8.98 4.47
N LYS A 116 5.77 9.42 3.45
CA LYS A 116 5.62 8.64 2.21
C LYS A 116 6.96 8.42 1.50
N ALA A 117 7.85 9.41 1.54
CA ALA A 117 9.18 9.29 0.92
C ALA A 117 10.05 8.24 1.62
N GLU A 118 10.09 8.25 2.96
CA GLU A 118 10.79 7.22 3.75
C GLU A 118 10.18 5.83 3.53
N THR A 119 8.85 5.75 3.36
CA THR A 119 8.17 4.51 3.00
C THR A 119 8.65 3.97 1.64
N ALA A 120 8.88 4.84 0.65
CA ALA A 120 9.42 4.44 -0.65
C ALA A 120 10.87 3.94 -0.55
N VAL A 121 11.70 4.59 0.28
CA VAL A 121 13.06 4.14 0.56
C VAL A 121 13.06 2.75 1.20
N PHE A 122 12.26 2.55 2.25
CA PHE A 122 12.11 1.26 2.91
C PHE A 122 11.71 0.14 1.94
N LEU A 123 10.69 0.39 1.11
CA LEU A 123 10.24 -0.59 0.13
C LEU A 123 11.32 -0.90 -0.92
N ARG A 124 12.11 0.12 -1.32
CA ARG A 124 13.20 -0.04 -2.28
C ARG A 124 14.36 -0.86 -1.72
N GLU A 125 14.72 -0.66 -0.46
CA GLU A 125 15.80 -1.39 0.21
C GLU A 125 15.47 -2.88 0.44
N HIS A 126 14.19 -3.19 0.57
CA HIS A 126 13.69 -4.54 0.83
C HIS A 126 12.99 -5.18 -0.37
N SER A 127 13.22 -4.68 -1.57
CA SER A 127 12.66 -5.26 -2.79
C SER A 127 13.71 -5.42 -3.88
N ALA A 128 13.56 -6.48 -4.67
CA ALA A 128 14.38 -6.74 -5.85
C ALA A 128 13.52 -7.13 -7.04
N ARG A 129 13.96 -6.81 -8.26
CA ARG A 129 13.28 -7.30 -9.46
C ARG A 129 13.45 -8.82 -9.57
N THR A 130 12.35 -9.50 -9.82
CA THR A 130 12.27 -10.94 -10.11
C THR A 130 12.40 -11.22 -11.59
#